data_AF-A0A7L5DML7-F1
#
_entry.id   AF-A0A7L5DML7-F1
#
_cell.length_a   1.000
_cell.length_b   1.000
_cell.length_c   1.000
_cell.angle_alpha   90.00
_cell.angle_beta   90.00
_cell.angle_gamma   90.00
#
_symmetry.space_group_name_H-M   'P 1'
#
loop_
_entity.id
_entity.type
_entity.pdbx_description
1 polymer ?
#
loop_
_entity_poly.entity_id
_entity_poly.type
_entity_poly.pdbx_seq_one_letter_code
_entity_poly.pdbx_strand_id
1 'polypeptide(L)' 'MVKAIEGTYENGQLTLNETFPTSKKTKVVVLILEDENPATTQRKPGGLSHLGGSIPVDFNAPLDDLNDYM' A
#
# COMPACT_ATOMS: atom_id res chain seq x y z
N MET A 1 -0.56 -14.30 27.94
CA MET A 1 0.19 -13.46 26.97
C MET A 1 -0.44 -13.68 25.60
N VAL A 2 -0.83 -12.61 24.93
CA VAL A 2 -1.36 -12.67 23.55
C VAL A 2 -0.16 -12.53 22.61
N LYS A 3 -0.13 -13.35 21.56
CA LYS A 3 0.87 -13.25 20.48
C LYS A 3 0.13 -13.10 19.17
N ALA A 4 0.47 -12.07 18.40
CA ALA A 4 0.06 -11.94 17.02
C ALA A 4 1.13 -12.65 16.17
N ILE A 5 0.68 -13.41 15.17
CA ILE A 5 1.52 -14.17 14.27
C ILE A 5 1.11 -13.76 12.87
N GLU A 6 2.09 -13.34 12.07
CA GLU A 6 1.85 -12.93 10.69
C GLU A 6 1.80 -14.15 9.76
N GLY A 7 0.92 -14.06 8.77
CA GLY A 7 0.76 -15.09 7.77
C GLY A 7 0.05 -14.53 6.54
N THR A 8 0.21 -15.25 5.44
CA THR A 8 -0.44 -14.93 4.17
C THR A 8 -1.65 -15.84 3.99
N TYR A 9 -2.79 -15.27 3.64
CA TYR A 9 -3.98 -16.02 3.26
C TYR A 9 -4.13 -16.00 1.74
N GLU A 10 -4.05 -17.17 1.11
CA GLU A 10 -4.18 -17.31 -0.34
C GLU A 10 -5.00 -18.55 -0.69
N ASN A 11 -5.98 -18.44 -1.60
CA ASN A 11 -6.77 -19.55 -2.12
C ASN A 11 -7.44 -20.44 -1.05
N GLY A 12 -7.84 -19.87 0.09
CA GLY A 12 -8.43 -20.64 1.20
C GLY A 12 -7.43 -21.23 2.18
N GLN A 13 -6.13 -21.07 1.94
CA GLN A 13 -5.06 -21.57 2.78
C GLN A 13 -4.36 -20.43 3.52
N LEU A 14 -4.25 -20.57 4.85
CA LEU A 14 -3.44 -19.69 5.69
C LEU A 14 -2.04 -20.29 5.85
N THR A 15 -1.02 -19.58 5.37
CA THR A 15 0.39 -19.93 5.55
C THR A 15 1.01 -18.97 6.56
N LEU A 16 1.54 -19.50 7.66
CA LEU A 16 2.21 -18.70 8.68
C LEU A 16 3.66 -18.45 8.27
N ASN A 17 4.13 -17.22 8.46
CA ASN A 17 5.52 -16.87 8.13
C ASN A 17 6.51 -17.38 9.19
N GLU A 18 6.02 -17.71 10.38
CA GLU A 18 6.82 -18.23 11.49
C GLU A 18 6.22 -19.48 12.11
N THR A 19 7.06 -20.25 12.81
CA THR A 19 6.62 -21.44 13.54
C THR A 19 5.76 -21.05 14.73
N PHE A 20 4.60 -21.70 14.85
CA PHE A 20 3.70 -21.45 15.97
C PHE A 20 4.41 -21.71 17.31
N PRO A 21 4.32 -20.80 18.30
CA PRO A 21 5.09 -20.87 19.54
C PRO A 21 4.62 -21.97 20.50
N THR A 22 3.65 -22.79 20.10
CA THR A 22 3.04 -23.83 20.93
C THR A 22 2.74 -25.06 20.09
N SER A 23 3.10 -26.23 20.63
CA SER A 23 2.77 -27.55 20.06
C SER A 23 1.45 -28.14 20.61
N LYS A 24 0.76 -27.45 21.52
CA LYS A 24 -0.47 -27.94 22.16
C LYS A 24 -1.71 -27.41 21.46
N LYS A 25 -2.80 -28.19 21.51
CA LYS A 25 -4.11 -27.77 20.98
C LYS A 25 -4.57 -26.49 21.68
N THR A 26 -4.67 -25.41 20.91
CA THR A 26 -4.95 -24.06 21.43
C THR A 26 -6.01 -23.39 20.57
N LYS A 27 -6.94 -22.65 21.19
CA LYS A 27 -7.92 -21.82 20.45
C LYS A 27 -7.23 -20.54 19.99
N VAL A 28 -7.44 -20.17 18.74
CA VAL A 28 -6.86 -18.98 18.11
C VAL A 28 -7.94 -18.16 17.43
N VAL A 29 -7.73 -16.85 17.38
CA VAL A 29 -8.57 -15.89 16.65
C VAL A 29 -7.71 -15.35 15.52
N VAL A 30 -8.23 -15.40 14.29
CA VAL A 30 -7.55 -14.88 13.10
C VAL A 30 -8.06 -13.47 12.84
N LEU A 31 -7.15 -12.50 12.80
CA LEU A 31 -7.46 -11.13 12.40
C LEU A 31 -6.97 -10.96 10.95
N ILE A 32 -7.89 -10.61 10.05
CA ILE A 32 -7.57 -10.30 8.66
C ILE A 32 -7.38 -8.80 8.58
N LEU A 33 -6.18 -8.37 8.17
CA LEU A 33 -5.90 -6.99 7.86
C LEU A 33 -6.12 -6.84 6.35
N GLU A 34 -7.19 -6.15 5.97
CA GLU A 34 -7.40 -5.76 4.59
C GLU A 34 -6.52 -4.53 4.34
N ASP A 35 -5.49 -4.68 3.51
CA ASP A 35 -4.88 -3.52 2.88
C ASP A 35 -5.96 -2.93 1.96
N GLU A 36 -6.52 -1.79 2.36
CA GLU A 36 -7.14 -0.89 1.40
C GLU A 36 -6.04 -0.48 0.44
N ASN A 37 -5.79 -1.29 -0.60
CA ASN A 37 -4.99 -0.87 -1.74
C ASN A 37 -5.63 0.46 -2.16
N PRO A 38 -4.94 1.60 -2.01
CA PRO A 38 -5.51 2.85 -2.42
C PRO A 38 -5.61 2.72 -3.93
N ALA A 39 -6.80 2.34 -4.42
CA ALA A 39 -7.15 2.41 -5.82
C ALA A 39 -6.57 3.74 -6.26
N THR A 40 -5.57 3.70 -7.15
CA THR A 40 -4.81 4.85 -7.61
C THR A 40 -5.82 5.86 -8.10
N THR A 41 -6.27 6.71 -7.19
CA THR A 41 -7.30 7.69 -7.46
C THR A 41 -6.51 8.71 -8.23
N GLN A 42 -6.66 8.63 -9.55
CA GLN A 42 -6.05 9.54 -10.50
C GLN A 42 -6.35 10.94 -9.97
N ARG A 43 -5.33 11.59 -9.40
CA ARG A 43 -5.49 12.85 -8.69
C ARG A 43 -5.98 13.85 -9.71
N LYS A 44 -7.25 14.25 -9.60
CA LYS A 44 -7.79 15.31 -10.43
C LYS A 44 -7.09 16.60 -10.02
N PRO A 45 -6.51 17.36 -10.97
CA PRO A 45 -5.92 18.65 -10.63
C PRO A 45 -7.00 19.53 -9.98
N GLY A 46 -6.64 20.14 -8.85
CA GLY A 46 -7.55 20.88 -7.99
C GLY A 46 -8.19 22.10 -8.67
N GLY A 47 -8.84 22.93 -7.84
CA GLY A 47 -9.80 23.97 -8.22
C GLY A 47 -9.35 25.08 -9.19
N LEU A 48 -8.20 24.98 -9.87
CA LEU A 48 -7.77 25.87 -10.95
C LEU A 48 -8.14 25.37 -12.35
N SER A 49 -8.76 24.19 -12.47
CA SER A 49 -9.27 23.63 -13.74
C SER A 49 -10.24 24.58 -14.48
N HIS A 50 -10.86 25.53 -13.77
CA HIS A 50 -11.77 26.53 -14.34
C HIS A 50 -11.06 27.71 -15.04
N LEU A 51 -9.73 27.84 -14.88
CA LEU A 51 -8.94 28.94 -15.46
C LEU A 51 -8.42 28.62 -16.87
N GLY A 52 -8.89 27.53 -17.49
CA GLY A 52 -8.62 27.20 -18.90
C GLY A 52 -7.20 26.69 -19.20
N GLY A 53 -6.32 26.60 -18.20
CA GLY A 53 -5.00 26.00 -18.34
C GLY A 53 -5.05 24.48 -18.14
N SER A 54 -4.55 23.72 -19.12
CA SER A 54 -4.28 22.29 -18.92
C SER A 54 -2.85 22.12 -18.39
N ILE A 55 -2.69 21.27 -17.36
CA ILE A 55 -1.35 20.87 -16.90
C ILE A 55 -0.79 19.93 -17.95
N PRO A 56 0.40 20.21 -18.52
CA PRO A 56 0.99 19.32 -19.51
C PRO A 56 1.40 18.00 -18.86
N VAL A 57 1.39 16.93 -19.65
CA VAL A 57 1.56 15.54 -19.17
C VAL A 57 2.92 15.32 -18.52
N ASP A 58 3.89 16.14 -18.87
CA ASP A 58 5.29 16.14 -18.43
C ASP A 58 5.59 17.16 -17.33
N PHE A 59 4.58 17.74 -16.65
CA PHE A 59 4.81 18.71 -15.57
C PHE A 59 5.75 18.21 -14.47
N ASN A 60 5.75 16.89 -14.21
CA ASN A 60 6.62 16.27 -13.21
C ASN A 60 7.92 15.69 -13.80
N ALA A 61 8.23 15.94 -15.08
CA ALA A 61 9.50 15.54 -15.66
C ALA A 61 10.65 16.30 -14.97
N PRO A 62 11.80 15.65 -14.73
CA PRO A 62 12.97 16.32 -14.18
C PRO A 62 13.38 17.46 -15.12
N LEU A 63 13.66 18.62 -14.53
CA LEU A 63 14.21 19.74 -15.28
C LEU A 63 15.69 19.45 -15.52
N ASP A 64 16.09 19.24 -16.77
CA ASP A 64 17.48 18.95 -17.12
C ASP A 64 18.44 20.06 -16.63
N ASP A 65 17.98 21.31 -16.64
CA ASP A 65 18.72 22.48 -16.16
C ASP A 65 19.05 22.45 -14.66
N LEU A 66 18.37 21.60 -13.87
CA LEU A 66 18.62 21.43 -12.44
C LEU A 66 19.74 20.42 -12.15
N ASN A 67 20.16 19.64 -13.14
CA ASN A 67 21.30 18.72 -13.01
C ASN A 67 22.64 19.45 -12.88
N ASP A 68 22.76 20.65 -13.48
CA ASP A 68 23.99 21.46 -13.40
C ASP A 68 24.18 22.14 -12.04
N TYR A 69 23.19 22.06 -11.14
CA TYR A 69 23.19 22.67 -9.80
C TYR A 69 23.17 21.66 -8.65
N MET A 70 23.09 20.35 -8.92
CA MET A 70 23.12 19.25 -7.95
C MET A 70 24.43 18.47 -8.07
#